data_AF-A0A6V7X4C2-F1
#
_entry.id   AF-A0A6V7X4C2-F1
#
_cell.length_a   1.000
_cell.length_b   1.000
_cell.length_c   1.000
_cell.angle_alpha   90.00
_cell.angle_beta   90.00
_cell.angle_gamma   90.00
#
_symmetry.space_group_name_H-M   'P 1'
#
loop_
_entity.id
_entity.type
_entity.pdbx_description
1 polymer ?
#
loop_
_entity_poly.entity_id
_entity_poly.type
_entity_poly.pdbx_seq_one_letter_code
_entity_poly.pdbx_strand_id
1 'polypeptide(L)'
;MEGSYIVAIAAHGCSLFCIFFDREKHILSSFPPGEVDKLIFADSDTWLVIILSISLFSLLIETFFILKLILPIQFNFFALISHTFACLILLKFVVDEHPFNHFWISFGIFNCPQLIFLVYIFVKKYFLKIKWKLC
;
A
#
# COMPACT_ATOMS: atom_id res chain seq x y z
N MET A 1 -5.85 -14.16 -15.15
CA MET A 1 -5.71 -12.74 -14.75
C MET A 1 -5.41 -12.57 -13.27
N GLU A 2 -5.89 -13.43 -12.36
CA GLU A 2 -5.57 -13.34 -10.92
C GLU A 2 -4.06 -13.43 -10.63
N GLY A 3 -3.33 -14.28 -11.37
CA GLY A 3 -1.87 -14.38 -11.23
C GLY A 3 -1.13 -13.06 -11.43
N SER A 4 -1.55 -12.23 -12.40
CA SER A 4 -0.92 -10.92 -12.66
C SER A 4 -1.15 -9.93 -11.52
N TYR A 5 -2.33 -9.98 -10.90
CA TYR A 5 -2.65 -9.12 -9.75
C TYR A 5 -1.85 -9.54 -8.50
N ILE A 6 -1.73 -10.85 -8.24
CA ILE A 6 -0.89 -11.37 -7.16
C ILE A 6 0.57 -10.94 -7.34
N VAL A 7 1.10 -11.02 -8.57
CA VAL A 7 2.46 -10.55 -8.87
C VAL A 7 2.59 -9.04 -8.61
N ALA A 8 1.60 -8.25 -8.98
CA ALA A 8 1.62 -6.79 -8.73
C ALA A 8 1.60 -6.44 -7.24
N ILE A 9 0.79 -7.15 -6.44
CA ILE A 9 0.78 -6.98 -4.97
C ILE A 9 2.13 -7.40 -4.37
N ALA A 10 2.69 -8.52 -4.83
CA ALA A 10 3.99 -8.98 -4.35
C ALA A 10 5.11 -7.98 -4.68
N ALA A 11 5.11 -7.42 -5.89
CA ALA A 11 6.06 -6.38 -6.30
C ALA A 11 5.91 -5.11 -5.46
N HIS A 12 4.66 -4.70 -5.19
CA HIS A 12 4.38 -3.55 -4.34
C HIS A 12 4.84 -3.78 -2.90
N GLY A 13 4.53 -4.94 -2.33
CA GLY A 13 4.98 -5.34 -0.99
C GLY A 13 6.50 -5.39 -0.89
N CYS A 14 7.18 -5.93 -1.91
CA CYS A 14 8.64 -5.94 -1.98
C CYS A 14 9.22 -4.51 -1.99
N SER A 15 8.64 -3.62 -2.80
CA SER A 15 9.08 -2.21 -2.87
C SER A 15 8.95 -1.52 -1.51
N LEU A 16 7.81 -1.66 -0.83
CA LEU A 16 7.59 -1.13 0.51
C LEU A 16 8.56 -1.72 1.54
N PHE A 17 8.84 -3.02 1.43
CA PHE A 17 9.79 -3.69 2.30
C PHE A 17 11.21 -3.15 2.10
N CYS A 18 11.66 -2.95 0.85
CA CYS A 18 12.96 -2.33 0.57
C CYS A 18 13.09 -0.95 1.22
N ILE A 19 12.06 -0.10 1.08
CA ILE A 19 12.02 1.23 1.71
C ILE A 19 12.06 1.12 3.24
N PHE A 20 11.37 0.12 3.81
CA PHE A 20 11.36 -0.11 5.26
C PHE A 20 12.75 -0.40 5.83
N PHE A 21 13.64 -1.03 5.06
CA PHE A 21 15.01 -1.30 5.50
C PHE A 21 16.00 -0.17 5.16
N ASP A 22 15.67 0.72 4.20
CA ASP A 22 16.52 1.85 3.79
C ASP A 22 15.95 3.23 4.22
N ARG A 23 15.06 3.22 5.21
CA ARG A 23 14.30 4.38 5.71
C ARG A 23 15.14 5.57 6.14
N GLU A 24 16.34 5.35 6.68
CA GLU A 24 17.25 6.43 7.07
C GLU A 24 17.54 7.39 5.90
N LYS A 25 17.83 6.86 4.71
CA LYS A 25 18.13 7.68 3.53
C LYS A 25 16.94 8.52 3.11
N HIS A 26 15.75 7.93 3.12
CA HIS A 26 14.50 8.61 2.78
C HIS A 26 14.11 9.71 3.77
N ILE A 27 14.48 9.55 5.05
CA ILE A 27 14.26 10.58 6.05
C ILE A 27 15.26 11.71 5.85
N LEU A 28 16.54 11.40 5.68
CA LEU A 28 17.59 12.41 5.49
C LEU A 28 17.35 13.27 4.25
N SER A 29 16.81 12.71 3.18
CA SER A 29 16.49 13.46 1.96
C SER A 29 15.29 14.41 2.11
N SER A 30 14.52 14.27 3.21
CA SER A 30 13.45 15.20 3.57
C SER A 30 13.99 16.49 4.19
N PHE A 31 15.28 16.55 4.54
CA PHE A 31 15.90 17.66 5.24
C PHE A 31 16.96 18.37 4.37
N PRO A 32 17.19 19.67 4.59
CA PRO A 32 18.31 20.35 3.95
C PRO A 32 19.64 19.72 4.38
N PRO A 33 20.69 19.78 3.54
CA PRO A 33 22.01 19.26 3.88
C PRO A 33 22.55 19.92 5.16
N GLY A 34 22.91 19.12 6.17
CA GLY A 34 23.41 19.61 7.45
C GLY A 34 23.10 18.66 8.61
N GLU A 35 23.39 19.10 9.83
CA GLU A 35 22.99 18.36 11.03
C GLU A 35 21.46 18.46 11.21
N VAL A 36 20.80 17.30 11.20
CA VAL A 36 19.37 17.19 11.49
C VAL A 36 19.19 17.02 12.99
N ASP A 37 18.27 17.78 13.57
CA ASP A 37 17.88 17.61 14.97
C ASP A 37 17.40 16.17 15.21
N LYS A 38 17.97 15.52 16.23
CA LYS A 38 17.69 14.11 16.55
C LYS A 38 16.20 13.86 16.87
N LEU A 39 15.52 14.83 17.47
CA LEU A 39 14.09 14.74 17.78
C LEU A 39 13.25 14.77 16.51
N ILE A 40 13.58 15.66 15.58
CA ILE A 40 12.87 15.78 14.29
C ILE A 40 13.10 14.55 13.42
N PHE A 41 14.33 14.02 13.41
CA PHE A 41 14.65 12.77 12.74
C PHE A 41 13.85 11.60 13.32
N ALA A 42 13.81 11.45 14.66
CA ALA A 42 13.10 10.37 15.32
C ALA A 42 11.57 10.42 15.09
N ASP A 43 10.99 11.62 15.08
CA ASP A 43 9.57 11.80 14.75
C ASP A 43 9.28 11.37 13.30
N SER A 44 10.10 11.84 12.36
CA SER A 44 9.97 11.49 10.93
C SER A 44 10.14 10.00 10.67
N ASP A 45 11.09 9.37 11.37
CA ASP A 45 11.31 7.92 11.34
C ASP A 45 10.08 7.16 11.83
N THR A 46 9.50 7.60 12.93
CA THR A 46 8.29 7.00 13.50
C THR A 46 7.12 7.10 12.52
N TRP A 47 6.91 8.25 11.89
CA TRP A 47 5.85 8.43 10.88
C TRP A 47 6.06 7.56 9.65
N LEU A 48 7.29 7.45 9.16
CA LEU A 48 7.62 6.59 8.02
C LEU A 48 7.38 5.11 8.36
N VAL A 49 7.79 4.66 9.55
CA VAL A 49 7.52 3.29 10.03
C VAL A 49 6.01 3.03 10.10
N ILE A 50 5.22 3.98 10.62
CA ILE A 50 3.76 3.84 10.73
C ILE A 50 3.14 3.67 9.34
N ILE A 51 3.45 4.54 8.38
CA ILE A 51 2.82 4.49 7.05
C ILE A 51 3.19 3.23 6.27
N LEU A 52 4.45 2.79 6.35
CA LEU A 52 4.90 1.56 5.71
C LEU A 52 4.27 0.33 6.36
N SER A 53 4.16 0.31 7.69
CA SER A 53 3.52 -0.79 8.43
C SER A 53 2.04 -0.92 8.07
N ILE A 54 1.31 0.19 8.03
CA ILE A 54 -0.10 0.21 7.63
C ILE A 54 -0.25 -0.21 6.17
N SER A 55 0.65 0.23 5.29
CA SER A 55 0.65 -0.14 3.87
C SER A 55 0.88 -1.64 3.67
N LEU A 56 1.87 -2.23 4.34
CA LEU A 56 2.15 -3.66 4.30
C LEU A 56 0.97 -4.46 4.88
N PHE A 57 0.42 -4.03 6.01
CA PHE A 57 -0.75 -4.67 6.60
C PHE A 57 -1.98 -4.61 5.67
N SER A 58 -2.18 -3.49 4.99
CA SER A 58 -3.25 -3.34 3.99
C SER A 58 -3.07 -4.31 2.82
N LEU A 59 -1.84 -4.47 2.30
CA LEU A 59 -1.54 -5.46 1.26
C LEU A 59 -1.77 -6.90 1.73
N LEU A 60 -1.50 -7.21 3.00
CA LEU A 60 -1.81 -8.54 3.56
C LEU A 60 -3.32 -8.80 3.60
N ILE A 61 -4.12 -7.81 4.03
CA ILE A 61 -5.59 -7.91 4.02
C ILE A 61 -6.11 -8.06 2.59
N GLU A 62 -5.58 -7.26 1.66
CA GLU A 62 -5.93 -7.32 0.24
C GLU A 62 -5.62 -8.70 -0.35
N THR A 63 -4.44 -9.25 -0.07
CA THR A 63 -4.05 -10.61 -0.45
C THR A 63 -5.04 -11.63 0.11
N PHE A 64 -5.41 -11.51 1.39
CA PHE A 64 -6.40 -12.39 2.01
C PHE A 64 -7.75 -12.34 1.27
N PHE A 65 -8.23 -11.17 0.87
CA PHE A 65 -9.47 -11.03 0.14
C PHE A 65 -9.41 -11.63 -1.26
N ILE A 66 -8.32 -11.43 -2.00
CA ILE A 66 -8.17 -11.99 -3.36
C ILE A 66 -8.14 -13.51 -3.33
N LEU A 67 -7.56 -14.11 -2.29
CA LEU A 67 -7.59 -15.58 -2.11
C LEU A 67 -8.99 -16.14 -1.78
N LYS A 68 -9.95 -15.29 -1.37
CA LYS A 68 -11.30 -15.69 -0.96
C LYS A 68 -12.41 -15.21 -1.90
N LEU A 69 -12.17 -14.16 -2.67
CA LEU A 69 -13.16 -13.50 -3.50
C LEU A 69 -12.82 -13.70 -4.98
N ILE A 70 -13.82 -14.12 -5.75
CA ILE A 70 -13.77 -14.04 -7.21
C ILE A 70 -14.11 -12.60 -7.57
N LEU A 71 -13.13 -11.86 -8.05
CA LEU A 71 -13.25 -10.44 -8.38
C LEU A 71 -13.63 -10.25 -9.86
N PRO A 72 -14.41 -9.21 -10.19
CA PRO A 72 -14.71 -8.89 -11.57
C PRO A 72 -13.43 -8.47 -12.32
N ILE A 73 -13.37 -8.84 -13.60
CA ILE A 73 -12.21 -8.61 -14.50
C ILE A 73 -11.75 -7.13 -14.50
N GLN A 74 -12.71 -6.20 -14.48
CA GLN A 74 -12.48 -4.76 -14.48
C GLN A 74 -11.73 -4.31 -13.23
N PHE A 75 -12.08 -4.89 -12.07
CA PHE A 75 -11.41 -4.58 -10.82
C PHE A 75 -9.98 -5.13 -10.79
N ASN A 76 -9.79 -6.36 -11.26
CA ASN A 76 -8.45 -6.93 -11.39
C ASN A 76 -7.54 -6.06 -12.27
N PHE A 77 -8.08 -5.50 -13.36
CA PHE A 77 -7.32 -4.61 -14.24
C PHE A 77 -7.00 -3.27 -13.58
N PHE A 78 -7.99 -2.66 -12.91
CA PHE A 78 -7.79 -1.42 -12.16
C PHE A 78 -6.75 -1.59 -11.04
N ALA A 79 -6.85 -2.66 -10.26
CA ALA A 79 -5.95 -2.94 -9.16
C ALA A 79 -4.52 -3.23 -9.64
N LEU A 80 -4.38 -3.99 -10.74
CA LEU A 80 -3.10 -4.19 -11.41
C LEU A 80 -2.45 -2.86 -11.83
N ILE A 81 -3.21 -2.00 -12.51
CA ILE A 81 -2.73 -0.68 -12.94
C ILE A 81 -2.33 0.15 -11.72
N SER A 82 -3.19 0.21 -10.70
CA SER A 82 -2.92 1.00 -9.49
C SER A 82 -1.65 0.56 -8.79
N HIS A 83 -1.46 -0.74 -8.53
CA HIS A 83 -0.23 -1.22 -7.91
C HIS A 83 0.99 -1.03 -8.81
N THR A 84 0.83 -1.12 -10.12
CA THR A 84 1.94 -0.82 -11.05
C THR A 84 2.36 0.64 -10.93
N PHE A 85 1.40 1.58 -10.93
CA PHE A 85 1.70 3.00 -10.71
C PHE A 85 2.28 3.27 -9.32
N ALA A 86 1.76 2.60 -8.28
CA ALA A 86 2.31 2.68 -6.94
C ALA A 86 3.77 2.26 -6.92
N CYS A 87 4.10 1.12 -7.55
CA CYS A 87 5.49 0.65 -7.68
C CYS A 87 6.36 1.66 -8.44
N LEU A 88 5.87 2.25 -9.54
CA LEU A 88 6.63 3.25 -10.29
C LEU A 88 6.89 4.52 -9.47
N ILE A 89 5.91 4.96 -8.68
CA ILE A 89 6.04 6.13 -7.80
C ILE A 89 6.98 5.82 -6.64
N LEU A 90 6.88 4.64 -6.02
CA LEU A 90 7.80 4.21 -4.98
C LEU A 90 9.22 4.06 -5.53
N LEU A 91 9.38 3.54 -6.74
CA LEU A 91 10.67 3.46 -7.42
C LEU A 91 11.24 4.87 -7.64
N LYS A 92 10.43 5.83 -8.10
CA LYS A 92 10.83 7.24 -8.18
C LYS A 92 11.25 7.78 -6.81
N PHE A 93 10.55 7.43 -5.74
CA PHE A 93 10.88 7.85 -4.36
C PHE A 93 12.20 7.26 -3.85
N VAL A 94 12.55 6.06 -4.29
CA VAL A 94 13.86 5.43 -4.01
C VAL A 94 14.97 6.07 -4.83
N VAL A 95 14.75 6.32 -6.12
CA VAL A 95 15.81 6.86 -7.00
C VAL A 95 16.13 8.33 -6.70
N ASP A 96 15.11 9.15 -6.46
CA ASP A 96 15.27 10.60 -6.26
C ASP A 96 15.14 11.04 -4.80
N GLU A 97 15.17 10.09 -3.88
CA GLU A 97 15.12 10.29 -2.43
C GLU A 97 14.07 11.36 -2.02
N HIS A 98 12.78 11.03 -2.12
CA HIS A 98 11.71 11.99 -1.87
C HIS A 98 11.32 12.14 -0.38
N PRO A 99 10.74 13.29 0.03
CA PRO A 99 10.30 13.52 1.40
C PRO A 99 9.32 12.47 1.92
N PHE A 100 9.45 12.09 3.20
CA PHE A 100 8.63 11.02 3.80
C PHE A 100 7.11 11.30 3.74
N ASN A 101 6.70 12.57 3.71
CA ASN A 101 5.29 12.97 3.58
C ASN A 101 4.64 12.49 2.26
N HIS A 102 5.42 12.27 1.21
CA HIS A 102 4.88 11.76 -0.06
C HIS A 102 4.42 10.30 0.03
N PHE A 103 4.92 9.53 1.00
CA PHE A 103 4.45 8.15 1.22
C PHE A 103 3.01 8.10 1.72
N TRP A 104 2.54 9.10 2.48
CA TRP A 104 1.13 9.24 2.86
C TRP A 104 0.21 9.44 1.66
N ILE A 105 0.66 10.26 0.70
CA ILE A 105 -0.06 10.51 -0.54
C ILE A 105 -0.14 9.22 -1.36
N SER A 106 1.00 8.53 -1.51
CA SER A 106 1.06 7.24 -2.22
C SER A 106 0.12 6.21 -1.59
N PHE A 107 0.13 6.08 -0.26
CA PHE A 107 -0.78 5.20 0.46
C PHE A 107 -2.26 5.55 0.21
N GLY A 108 -2.63 6.82 0.36
CA GLY A 108 -4.00 7.28 0.20
C GLY A 108 -4.56 7.09 -1.20
N ILE A 109 -3.73 7.23 -2.23
CA ILE A 109 -4.16 7.12 -3.64
C ILE A 109 -4.15 5.68 -4.13
N PHE A 110 -3.15 4.87 -3.76
CA PHE A 110 -2.93 3.58 -4.40
C PHE A 110 -3.21 2.34 -3.53
N ASN A 111 -3.35 2.48 -2.20
CA ASN A 111 -3.70 1.38 -1.30
C ASN A 111 -5.13 1.50 -0.73
N CYS A 112 -5.56 2.70 -0.34
CA CYS A 112 -6.88 2.89 0.28
C CYS A 112 -8.07 2.51 -0.63
N PRO A 113 -8.14 2.95 -1.90
CA PRO A 113 -9.31 2.68 -2.75
C PRO A 113 -9.56 1.19 -2.97
N GLN A 114 -8.50 0.41 -3.14
CA GLN A 114 -8.53 -1.04 -3.34
C GLN A 114 -9.09 -1.73 -2.11
N LEU A 115 -8.55 -1.42 -0.94
CA LEU A 115 -8.96 -2.03 0.32
C LEU A 115 -10.44 -1.73 0.63
N ILE A 116 -10.87 -0.48 0.47
CA ILE A 116 -12.26 -0.07 0.69
C ILE A 116 -13.20 -0.86 -0.24
N PHE A 117 -12.83 -1.02 -1.50
CA PHE A 117 -13.63 -1.76 -2.47
C PHE A 117 -13.71 -3.26 -2.15
N LEU A 118 -12.60 -3.88 -1.75
CA LEU A 118 -12.56 -5.29 -1.35
C LEU A 118 -13.43 -5.55 -0.12
N VAL A 119 -13.35 -4.68 0.89
CA VAL A 119 -14.21 -4.73 2.07
C VAL A 119 -15.68 -4.57 1.66
N TYR A 120 -16.00 -3.63 0.77
CA TYR A 120 -17.36 -3.45 0.26
C TYR A 120 -17.91 -4.70 -0.43
N ILE A 121 -17.14 -5.33 -1.33
CA ILE A 121 -17.53 -6.58 -1.99
C ILE A 121 -17.73 -7.70 -0.97
N PHE A 122 -16.79 -7.84 -0.03
CA PHE A 122 -16.86 -8.86 1.01
C PHE A 122 -18.15 -8.70 1.82
N VAL A 123 -18.39 -7.51 2.38
CA VAL A 123 -19.60 -7.22 3.17
C VAL A 123 -20.85 -7.49 2.34
N LYS A 124 -20.92 -7.00 1.09
CA LYS A 124 -22.06 -7.24 0.21
C LYS A 124 -22.32 -8.74 -0.01
N LYS A 125 -21.28 -9.51 -0.33
CA LYS A 125 -21.37 -10.96 -0.62
C LYS A 125 -21.83 -11.75 0.61
N TYR A 126 -21.28 -11.49 1.78
CA TYR A 126 -21.56 -12.25 2.99
C TYR A 126 -22.83 -11.78 3.72
N PHE A 127 -23.14 -10.48 3.70
CA PHE A 127 -24.39 -9.94 4.26
C PHE A 127 -25.62 -10.44 3.48
N LEU A 128 -25.55 -10.48 2.13
CA LEU A 128 -26.60 -11.07 1.32
C LEU A 128 -26.75 -12.58 1.59
N LYS A 129 -25.64 -13.31 1.76
CA LYS A 129 -25.68 -14.75 2.08
C LYS A 129 -26.33 -15.05 3.43
N ILE A 130 -26.18 -14.18 4.42
CA ILE A 130 -26.85 -14.30 5.72
C ILE A 130 -28.36 -14.07 5.58
N LYS A 131 -28.77 -13.05 4.81
CA LYS A 131 -30.20 -12.76 4.56
C LYS A 131 -30.94 -13.94 3.94
N TRP A 132 -30.32 -14.62 2.96
CA TRP A 132 -30.91 -15.78 2.29
C TRP A 132 -30.96 -17.06 3.13
N LYS A 133 -30.24 -17.14 4.26
CA LYS A 133 -30.34 -18.27 5.20
C LYS A 133 -31.42 -18.08 6.26
N LEU A 134 -32.00 -16.88 6.37
CA LEU A 134 -32.99 -16.50 7.37
C LEU A 134 -34.42 -16.38 6.77
N CYS A 135 -34.58 -16.60 5.46
CA CYS A 135 -35.85 -16.73 4.76
C CYS A 135 -36.00 -18.16 4.26
#